data_AF-A0A2S2CSV2-F1
#
_entry.id   AF-A0A2S2CSV2-F1
#
_cell.length_a   1.000
_cell.length_b   1.000
_cell.length_c   1.000
_cell.angle_alpha   90.00
_cell.angle_beta   90.00
_cell.angle_gamma   90.00
#
_symmetry.space_group_name_H-M   'P 1'
#
loop_
_entity.id
_entity.type
_entity.pdbx_description
1 polymer ?
#
loop_
_entity_poly.entity_id
_entity_poly.type
_entity_poly.pdbx_seq_one_letter_code
_entity_poly.pdbx_strand_id
1 'polypeptide(L)'
;MHVLLATRPISDSDIVIEFCDGDLWHYWASGIDNIFVRGGLRLHGEGYEGYFQFVEIEKLHELIRCRLLSKNSRLTGPEFRFLRKELRQSRSECAARLGVGETELAEWEERELPERVESFIRDQFRPTRLSA
;
A
#
# COMPACT_ATOMS: atom_id res chain seq x y z
N MET A 1 7.33 14.96 1.34
CA MET A 1 6.45 13.94 0.72
C MET A 1 6.61 14.05 -0.79
N HIS A 2 7.14 13.03 -1.47
CA HIS A 2 7.34 13.07 -2.92
C HIS A 2 6.09 12.56 -3.62
N VAL A 3 5.28 13.48 -4.16
CA VAL A 3 4.15 13.16 -5.03
C VAL A 3 4.42 13.84 -6.36
N LEU A 4 4.27 13.10 -7.45
CA LEU A 4 4.46 13.61 -8.81
C LEU A 4 3.15 13.46 -9.57
N LEU A 5 2.84 14.40 -10.47
CA LEU A 5 1.76 14.22 -11.43
C LEU A 5 1.99 12.93 -12.22
N ALA A 6 0.92 12.22 -12.56
CA ALA A 6 1.03 11.03 -13.39
C ALA A 6 1.65 11.40 -14.75
N THR A 7 2.87 10.92 -15.00
CA THR A 7 3.63 11.24 -16.21
C THR A 7 3.41 10.22 -17.34
N ARG A 8 2.65 9.16 -17.08
CA ARG A 8 2.32 8.09 -18.03
C ARG A 8 0.81 7.80 -18.04
N PRO A 9 0.28 7.26 -19.16
CA PRO A 9 -1.07 6.71 -19.18
C PRO A 9 -1.25 5.61 -18.12
N ILE A 10 -2.47 5.52 -17.60
CA ILE A 10 -2.88 4.51 -16.65
C ILE A 10 -3.14 3.19 -17.39
N SER A 11 -2.59 2.11 -16.85
CA SER A 11 -2.70 0.74 -17.29
C SER A 11 -3.75 0.00 -16.46
N ASP A 12 -4.28 -1.11 -16.97
CA ASP A 12 -5.19 -2.02 -16.24
C ASP A 12 -4.59 -2.57 -14.94
N SER A 13 -3.25 -2.61 -14.87
CA SER A 13 -2.52 -3.04 -13.67
C SER A 13 -2.46 -1.98 -12.58
N ASP A 14 -2.82 -0.73 -12.87
CA ASP A 14 -2.70 0.37 -11.92
C ASP A 14 -3.90 0.41 -10.97
N ILE A 15 -3.62 0.76 -9.71
CA ILE A 15 -4.63 1.01 -8.70
C ILE A 15 -4.83 2.51 -8.61
N VAL A 16 -6.00 2.97 -9.02
CA VAL A 16 -6.42 4.36 -8.87
C VAL A 16 -7.37 4.48 -7.69
N ILE A 17 -7.02 5.34 -6.73
CA ILE A 17 -7.86 5.72 -5.60
C ILE A 17 -8.47 7.10 -5.91
N GLU A 18 -9.79 7.13 -6.02
CA GLU A 18 -10.57 8.33 -6.38
C GLU A 18 -11.13 8.99 -5.12
N PHE A 19 -10.73 10.25 -4.84
CA PHE A 19 -11.31 11.06 -3.75
C PHE A 19 -12.29 12.11 -4.28
N CYS A 20 -11.89 12.84 -5.32
CA CYS A 20 -12.71 13.83 -6.01
C CYS A 20 -12.15 14.06 -7.41
N ASP A 21 -12.92 14.73 -8.26
CA ASP A 21 -12.43 15.17 -9.56
C ASP A 21 -11.18 16.06 -9.40
N GLY A 22 -10.23 15.90 -10.30
CA GLY A 22 -8.98 16.66 -10.29
C GLY A 22 -7.82 15.90 -10.93
N ASP A 23 -6.62 16.39 -10.63
CA ASP A 23 -5.37 15.83 -11.13
C ASP A 23 -5.10 14.44 -10.54
N LEU A 24 -4.35 13.64 -11.31
CA LEU A 24 -3.94 12.30 -10.94
C LEU A 24 -2.47 12.30 -10.54
N TRP A 25 -2.20 11.72 -9.36
CA TRP A 25 -0.91 11.80 -8.70
C TRP A 25 -0.34 10.41 -8.43
N HIS A 26 0.95 10.20 -8.70
CA HIS A 26 1.65 8.97 -8.34
C HIS A 26 2.06 9.00 -6.86
N TYR A 27 1.52 8.07 -6.07
CA TYR A 27 1.73 7.98 -4.64
C TYR A 27 2.87 7.02 -4.24
N TRP A 28 4.09 7.51 -4.40
CA TRP A 28 5.33 6.78 -4.07
C TRP A 28 5.48 6.43 -2.58
N ALA A 29 4.85 7.19 -1.68
CA ALA A 29 5.01 6.97 -0.25
C ALA A 29 4.38 5.64 0.24
N SER A 30 3.50 5.02 -0.55
CA SER A 30 3.05 3.64 -0.33
C SER A 30 4.19 2.62 -0.44
N GLY A 31 5.23 2.92 -1.21
CA GLY A 31 6.27 1.96 -1.60
C GLY A 31 5.81 0.94 -2.64
N ILE A 32 4.68 1.19 -3.32
CA ILE A 32 4.16 0.39 -4.42
C ILE A 32 4.08 1.28 -5.67
N ASP A 33 4.68 0.84 -6.78
CA ASP A 33 4.90 1.65 -7.99
C ASP A 33 3.65 1.93 -8.85
N ASN A 34 2.54 1.25 -8.59
CA ASN A 34 1.32 1.32 -9.39
C ASN A 34 0.13 1.91 -8.62
N ILE A 35 0.40 2.72 -7.59
CA ILE A 35 -0.65 3.42 -6.82
C ILE A 35 -0.76 4.87 -7.28
N PHE A 36 -1.94 5.23 -7.77
CA PHE A 36 -2.28 6.58 -8.17
C PHE A 36 -3.47 7.09 -7.36
N VAL A 37 -3.47 8.39 -7.07
CA VAL A 37 -4.54 9.06 -6.32
C VAL A 37 -5.07 10.22 -7.13
N ARG A 38 -6.38 10.25 -7.38
CA ARG A 38 -7.03 11.38 -8.05
C ARG A 38 -7.65 12.31 -7.02
N GLY A 39 -7.33 13.59 -7.16
CA GLY A 39 -7.76 14.61 -6.22
C GLY A 39 -7.20 14.33 -4.81
N GLY A 40 -7.84 14.90 -3.79
CA GLY A 40 -7.47 14.62 -2.39
C GLY A 40 -6.12 15.17 -1.93
N LEU A 41 -5.39 15.92 -2.77
CA LEU A 41 -4.20 16.68 -2.38
C LEU A 41 -4.54 18.16 -2.23
N ARG A 42 -4.06 18.77 -1.15
CA ARG A 42 -3.98 20.22 -0.99
C ARG A 42 -2.53 20.66 -1.10
N LEU A 43 -2.30 21.68 -1.92
CA LEU A 43 -1.02 22.38 -1.93
C LEU A 43 -1.03 23.40 -0.79
N HIS A 44 -0.04 23.31 0.08
CA HIS A 44 0.19 24.29 1.14
C HIS A 44 1.49 25.04 0.86
N GLY A 45 1.44 26.37 0.87
CA GLY A 45 2.59 27.24 0.61
C GLY A 45 2.68 27.73 -0.85
N GLU A 46 3.62 28.63 -1.09
CA GLU A 46 3.92 29.22 -2.40
C GLU A 46 5.40 29.03 -2.74
N GLY A 47 5.73 28.84 -4.02
CA GLY A 47 7.11 28.63 -4.47
C GLY A 47 7.71 27.28 -4.06
N TYR A 48 9.04 27.24 -3.88
CA TYR A 48 9.80 26.00 -3.59
C TYR A 48 9.57 25.43 -2.19
N GLU A 49 8.93 26.18 -1.30
CA GLU A 49 8.59 25.73 0.06
C GLU A 49 7.22 25.05 0.13
N GLY A 50 6.50 25.01 -1.00
CA GLY A 50 5.20 24.35 -1.09
C GLY A 50 5.31 22.84 -0.81
N TYR A 51 4.39 22.32 -0.02
CA TYR A 51 4.24 20.88 0.20
C TYR A 51 2.82 20.44 -0.11
N PHE A 52 2.71 19.20 -0.59
CA PHE A 52 1.43 18.54 -0.75
C PHE A 52 1.01 17.91 0.57
N GLN A 53 -0.28 17.97 0.87
CA GLN A 53 -0.90 17.26 1.97
C GLN A 53 -2.11 16.49 1.46
N PHE A 54 -2.18 15.20 1.75
CA PHE A 54 -3.40 14.43 1.52
C PHE A 54 -4.44 14.80 2.58
N VAL A 55 -5.68 15.05 2.14
CA VAL A 55 -6.77 15.46 3.05
C VAL A 55 -7.12 14.36 4.05
N GLU A 56 -7.07 13.10 3.63
CA GLU A 56 -7.42 11.95 4.45
C GLU A 56 -6.41 10.81 4.24
N ILE A 57 -5.19 10.96 4.78
CA ILE A 57 -4.10 10.01 4.56
C ILE A 57 -4.43 8.61 5.11
N GLU A 58 -5.07 8.53 6.27
CA GLU A 58 -5.52 7.27 6.86
C GLU A 58 -6.57 6.59 5.97
N LYS A 59 -7.47 7.38 5.38
CA LYS A 59 -8.48 6.88 4.46
C LYS A 59 -7.85 6.37 3.17
N LEU A 60 -6.84 7.06 2.65
CA LEU A 60 -6.09 6.62 1.48
C LEU A 60 -5.46 5.25 1.73
N HIS A 61 -4.77 5.09 2.87
CA HIS A 61 -4.17 3.81 3.24
C HIS A 61 -5.21 2.69 3.42
N GLU A 62 -6.37 3.00 4.03
CA GLU A 62 -7.50 2.07 4.10
C GLU A 62 -7.97 1.61 2.73
N LEU A 63 -8.15 2.54 1.79
CA LEU A 63 -8.62 2.22 0.44
C LEU A 63 -7.60 1.39 -0.35
N ILE A 64 -6.30 1.72 -0.24
CA ILE A 64 -5.22 0.92 -0.84
C ILE A 64 -5.26 -0.49 -0.26
N ARG A 65 -5.31 -0.64 1.07
CA ARG A 65 -5.39 -1.94 1.74
C ARG A 65 -6.60 -2.75 1.26
N CYS A 66 -7.79 -2.15 1.22
CA CYS A 66 -9.01 -2.81 0.74
C CYS A 66 -8.87 -3.26 -0.72
N ARG A 67 -8.23 -2.46 -1.58
CA ARG A 67 -7.98 -2.82 -2.98
C ARG A 67 -7.02 -4.00 -3.11
N LEU A 68 -5.94 -4.02 -2.34
CA LEU A 68 -4.98 -5.14 -2.34
C LEU A 68 -5.62 -6.43 -1.82
N LEU A 69 -6.39 -6.34 -0.73
CA LEU A 69 -7.06 -7.49 -0.12
C LEU A 69 -8.19 -8.07 -0.98
N SER A 70 -8.79 -7.27 -1.86
CA SER A 70 -9.83 -7.69 -2.81
C SER A 70 -9.29 -8.11 -4.19
N LYS A 71 -7.99 -7.96 -4.43
CA LYS A 71 -7.34 -8.36 -5.69
C LYS A 71 -7.40 -9.89 -5.84
N ASN A 72 -7.88 -10.34 -7.00
CA ASN A 72 -7.95 -11.78 -7.35
C ASN A 72 -6.59 -12.37 -7.76
N SER A 73 -5.65 -11.54 -8.18
CA SER A 73 -4.29 -11.98 -8.47
C SER A 73 -3.45 -12.06 -7.20
N ARG A 74 -2.31 -12.74 -7.31
CA ARG A 74 -1.30 -12.80 -6.24
C ARG A 74 -0.83 -11.41 -5.83
N LEU A 75 -0.47 -11.29 -4.56
CA LEU A 75 0.20 -10.11 -4.04
C LEU A 75 1.67 -10.10 -4.48
N THR A 76 2.19 -8.93 -4.82
CA THR A 76 3.62 -8.72 -5.02
C THR A 76 4.34 -8.52 -3.68
N GLY A 77 5.66 -8.68 -3.65
CA GLY A 77 6.49 -8.37 -2.48
C GLY A 77 6.25 -6.96 -1.91
N PRO A 78 6.26 -5.90 -2.75
CA PRO A 78 5.95 -4.54 -2.31
C PRO A 78 4.52 -4.39 -1.73
N GLU A 79 3.52 -5.04 -2.33
CA GLU A 79 2.15 -5.05 -1.81
C GLU A 79 2.06 -5.73 -0.43
N PHE A 80 2.77 -6.84 -0.24
CA PHE A 80 2.87 -7.49 1.07
C PHE A 80 3.60 -6.62 2.10
N ARG A 81 4.71 -5.99 1.72
CA ARG A 81 5.44 -5.05 2.58
C ARG A 81 4.54 -3.91 3.06
N PHE A 82 3.73 -3.34 2.16
CA PHE A 82 2.75 -2.32 2.51
C PHE A 82 1.77 -2.85 3.54
N LEU A 83 1.13 -4.00 3.28
CA LEU A 83 0.17 -4.61 4.20
C LEU A 83 0.77 -4.96 5.58
N ARG A 84 2.01 -5.45 5.63
CA ARG A 84 2.70 -5.70 6.91
C ARG A 84 2.90 -4.42 7.71
N LYS A 85 3.29 -3.32 7.05
CA LYS A 85 3.44 -2.00 7.69
C LYS A 85 2.10 -1.44 8.18
N GLU A 86 1.01 -1.69 7.46
CA GLU A 86 -0.35 -1.35 7.90
C GLU A 86 -0.74 -2.08 9.20
N LEU A 87 -0.25 -3.31 9.40
CA LEU A 87 -0.39 -4.05 10.66
C LEU A 87 0.60 -3.59 11.76
N ARG A 88 1.43 -2.58 11.47
CA ARG A 88 2.51 -2.07 12.34
C ARG A 88 3.51 -3.13 12.79
N GLN A 89 3.67 -4.18 11.98
CA GLN A 89 4.61 -5.25 12.28
C GLN A 89 6.00 -4.89 11.78
N SER A 90 7.02 -5.10 12.60
CA SER A 90 8.40 -5.11 12.13
C SER A 90 8.68 -6.34 11.25
N ARG A 91 9.82 -6.36 10.56
CA ARG A 91 10.22 -7.55 9.78
C ARG A 91 10.47 -8.74 10.68
N SER A 92 11.20 -8.55 11.79
CA SER A 92 11.50 -9.61 12.76
C SER A 92 10.23 -10.20 13.39
N GLU A 93 9.24 -9.36 13.75
CA GLU A 93 7.95 -9.82 14.27
C GLU A 93 7.20 -10.67 13.24
N CYS A 94 7.10 -10.20 12.00
CA CYS A 94 6.39 -10.93 10.95
C CYS A 94 7.10 -12.25 10.59
N ALA A 95 8.43 -12.24 10.50
CA ALA A 95 9.24 -13.41 10.24
C ALA A 95 9.07 -14.47 11.34
N ALA A 96 9.10 -14.05 12.62
CA ALA A 96 8.85 -14.94 13.75
C ALA A 96 7.45 -15.59 13.69
N ARG A 97 6.41 -14.82 13.30
CA ARG A 97 5.05 -15.35 13.15
C ARG A 97 4.90 -16.33 11.99
N LEU A 98 5.69 -16.17 10.94
CA LEU A 98 5.75 -17.04 9.78
C LEU A 98 6.69 -18.25 9.96
N GLY A 99 7.50 -18.26 11.02
CA GLY A 99 8.51 -19.30 11.28
C GLY A 99 9.67 -19.28 10.28
N VAL A 100 10.02 -18.10 9.77
CA VAL A 100 11.03 -17.88 8.71
C VAL A 100 12.12 -16.93 9.18
N GLY A 101 13.22 -16.84 8.44
CA GLY A 101 14.28 -15.87 8.72
C GLY A 101 13.89 -14.45 8.31
N GLU A 102 14.46 -13.43 8.98
CA GLU A 102 14.23 -12.02 8.60
C GLU A 102 14.77 -11.71 7.19
N THR A 103 15.90 -12.32 6.80
CA THR A 103 16.47 -12.20 5.45
C THR A 103 15.54 -12.80 4.40
N GLU A 104 14.95 -13.97 4.67
CA GLU A 104 14.00 -14.63 3.77
C GLU A 104 12.74 -13.76 3.56
N LEU A 105 12.20 -13.18 4.65
CA LEU A 105 11.11 -12.22 4.56
C LEU A 105 11.49 -11.00 3.73
N ALA A 106 12.70 -10.45 3.92
CA ALA A 106 13.18 -9.29 3.17
C ALA A 106 13.30 -9.56 1.67
N GLU A 107 13.74 -10.75 1.28
CA GLU A 107 13.78 -11.18 -0.13
C GLU A 107 12.38 -11.28 -0.73
N TRP A 108 11.41 -11.81 0.00
CA TRP A 108 10.02 -11.90 -0.44
C TRP A 108 9.37 -10.53 -0.62
N GLU A 109 9.73 -9.55 0.19
CA GLU A 109 9.24 -8.17 0.05
C GLU A 109 9.74 -7.45 -1.21
N GLU A 110 10.79 -7.95 -1.87
CA GLU A 110 11.33 -7.40 -3.11
C GLU A 110 10.95 -8.23 -4.34
N ARG A 111 10.43 -9.45 -4.13
CA ARG A 111 10.22 -10.44 -5.19
C ARG A 111 8.81 -11.04 -5.12
N GLU A 112 8.70 -12.32 -5.48
CA GLU A 112 7.46 -13.08 -5.43
C GLU A 112 7.27 -13.73 -4.06
N LEU A 113 6.03 -13.71 -3.57
CA LEU A 113 5.64 -14.31 -2.31
C LEU A 113 5.35 -15.81 -2.47
N PRO A 114 5.71 -16.66 -1.50
CA PRO A 114 5.14 -17.99 -1.39
C PRO A 114 3.64 -17.94 -1.08
N GLU A 115 2.86 -18.89 -1.60
CA GLU A 115 1.39 -18.92 -1.46
C GLU A 115 0.94 -18.91 0.01
N ARG A 116 1.62 -19.66 0.87
CA ARG A 116 1.33 -19.70 2.32
C ARG A 116 1.43 -18.32 2.99
N VAL A 117 2.32 -17.46 2.52
CA VAL A 117 2.57 -16.12 3.10
C VAL A 117 1.46 -15.15 2.68
N GLU A 118 0.99 -15.27 1.44
CA GLU A 118 -0.14 -14.50 0.95
C GLU A 118 -1.42 -14.80 1.73
N SER A 119 -1.74 -16.09 1.94
CA SER A 119 -2.89 -16.48 2.75
C SER A 119 -2.78 -15.96 4.19
N PHE A 120 -1.58 -16.08 4.79
CA PHE A 120 -1.33 -15.58 6.14
C PHE A 120 -1.65 -14.09 6.28
N ILE A 121 -1.14 -13.24 5.37
CA ILE A 121 -1.34 -11.79 5.49
C ILE A 121 -2.81 -11.40 5.28
N ARG A 122 -3.52 -12.05 4.34
CA ARG A 122 -4.95 -11.80 4.12
C ARG A 122 -5.78 -12.18 5.33
N ASP A 123 -5.44 -13.28 6.01
CA ASP A 123 -6.11 -13.72 7.23
C ASP A 123 -5.92 -12.74 8.41
N GLN A 124 -4.81 -12.00 8.47
CA GLN A 124 -4.59 -10.99 9.53
C GLN A 124 -5.58 -9.83 9.47
N PHE A 125 -6.15 -9.55 8.30
CA PHE A 125 -7.13 -8.49 8.11
C PHE A 125 -8.57 -8.98 8.11
N ARG A 126 -8.80 -10.29 8.21
CA ARG A 126 -10.16 -10.80 8.42
C ARG A 126 -10.63 -10.28 9.78
N PRO A 127 -11.85 -9.74 9.89
CA PRO A 127 -12.39 -9.38 11.19
C PRO A 127 -12.34 -10.63 12.06
N THR A 128 -11.56 -10.57 13.14
CA THR A 128 -11.56 -11.62 14.16
C THR A 128 -13.01 -11.71 14.60
N ARG A 129 -13.66 -12.86 14.33
CA ARG A 129 -14.94 -13.15 14.97
C ARG A 129 -14.63 -13.27 16.45
N LEU A 130 -14.65 -12.15 17.16
CA LEU A 130 -14.77 -12.16 18.60
C LEU A 130 -16.11 -12.84 18.84
N SER A 131 -16.05 -14.07 19.34
CA SER A 131 -17.20 -14.76 19.92
C SER A 131 -17.86 -13.82 20.93
N ALA A 132 -19.18 -13.72 20.79
CA ALA A 132 -20.09 -12.96 21.64
C ALA A 132 -19.87 -13.19 23.14
#